data_AF-A0A351CGQ3-F1
#
_entry.id   AF-A0A351CGQ3-F1
#
_cell.length_a   1.000
_cell.length_b   1.000
_cell.length_c   1.000
_cell.angle_alpha   90.00
_cell.angle_beta   90.00
_cell.angle_gamma   90.00
#
_symmetry.space_group_name_H-M   'P 1'
#
loop_
_entity.id
_entity.type
_entity.pdbx_description
1 polymer ?
#
loop_
_entity_poly.entity_id
_entity_poly.type
_entity_poly.pdbx_seq_one_letter_code
_entity_poly.pdbx_strand_id
1 'polypeptide(L)'
;EWRPCRHNKTHFLGRQIHLDKTINLFSKRCVAAIVFGVMHRNQQQRYKFIVTSWDEMAKRFQRSRDMSIGAVVLKFLENYIYKHPEGWYQWKKYQALNLFAPSGADVKAPASIPLFEPSTA
;
A
#
# COMPACT_ATOMS: atom_id res chain seq x y z
N GLU A 1 -14.06 11.19 0.47
CA GLU A 1 -12.71 11.54 0.95
C GLU A 1 -12.15 10.44 1.84
N TRP A 2 -10.83 10.18 1.77
CA TRP A 2 -10.11 9.15 2.55
C TRP A 2 -10.04 9.57 4.03
N ARG A 3 -10.44 8.71 4.96
CA ARG A 3 -10.50 9.04 6.40
C ARG A 3 -9.71 8.00 7.21
N PRO A 4 -8.51 8.33 7.70
CA PRO A 4 -7.68 7.38 8.44
C PRO A 4 -8.31 6.99 9.78
N CYS A 5 -8.09 5.74 10.17
CA CYS A 5 -8.49 5.15 11.44
C CYS A 5 -7.34 5.20 12.43
N ARG A 6 -7.45 6.04 13.47
CA ARG A 6 -6.43 6.15 14.53
C ARG A 6 -6.18 4.85 15.28
N HIS A 7 -7.19 3.98 15.36
CA HIS A 7 -7.11 2.73 16.15
C HIS A 7 -6.63 1.53 15.34
N ASN A 8 -6.72 1.58 14.01
CA ASN A 8 -6.39 0.44 13.17
C ASN A 8 -5.15 0.74 12.35
N LYS A 9 -4.06 0.04 12.67
CA LYS A 9 -2.77 0.15 11.98
C LYS A 9 -2.48 -1.13 11.20
N THR A 10 -1.74 -1.00 10.11
CA THR A 10 -1.18 -2.14 9.37
C THR A 10 0.24 -1.81 8.92
N HIS A 11 1.00 -2.83 8.54
CA HIS A 11 2.26 -2.64 7.83
C HIS A 11 2.00 -2.59 6.32
N PHE A 12 2.54 -1.59 5.65
CA PHE A 12 2.48 -1.44 4.20
C PHE A 12 3.82 -0.90 3.71
N LEU A 13 4.44 -1.63 2.77
CA LEU A 13 5.76 -1.37 2.20
C LEU A 13 6.82 -1.12 3.29
N GLY A 14 6.80 -1.98 4.33
CA GLY A 14 7.73 -1.90 5.47
C GLY A 14 7.45 -0.78 6.49
N ARG A 15 6.38 0.01 6.32
CA ARG A 15 6.01 1.11 7.24
C ARG A 15 4.69 0.84 7.94
N GLN A 16 4.57 1.28 9.19
CA GLN A 16 3.31 1.22 9.91
C GLN A 16 2.42 2.41 9.48
N ILE A 17 1.24 2.12 8.93
CA ILE A 17 0.29 3.13 8.46
C ILE A 17 -1.07 2.95 9.13
N HIS A 18 -1.86 4.03 9.18
CA HIS A 18 -3.25 3.98 9.60
C HIS A 18 -4.14 3.51 8.45
N LEU A 19 -5.04 2.56 8.74
CA LEU A 19 -6.00 2.04 7.78
C LEU A 19 -7.12 3.05 7.52
N ASP A 20 -7.67 3.05 6.31
CA ASP A 20 -8.84 3.87 6.00
C ASP A 20 -10.13 3.26 6.60
N LYS A 21 -10.97 4.12 7.18
CA LYS A 21 -12.27 3.73 7.74
C LYS A 21 -13.31 3.48 6.66
N THR A 22 -13.19 4.13 5.51
CA THR A 22 -14.20 4.18 4.45
C THR A 22 -14.48 2.79 3.89
N ILE A 23 -13.45 2.01 3.55
CA ILE A 23 -13.63 0.66 3.00
C ILE A 23 -14.27 -0.30 4.01
N ASN A 24 -13.88 -0.20 5.28
CA ASN A 24 -14.46 -1.00 6.36
C ASN A 24 -15.91 -0.58 6.66
N LEU A 25 -16.23 0.72 6.54
CA LEU A 25 -17.58 1.23 6.72
C LEU A 25 -18.51 0.74 5.61
N PHE A 26 -18.09 0.84 4.35
CA PHE A 26 -18.87 0.37 3.20
C PHE A 26 -19.09 -1.14 3.25
N SER A 27 -18.06 -1.91 3.60
CA SER A 27 -18.22 -3.34 3.83
C SER A 27 -19.30 -3.65 4.87
N LYS A 28 -19.25 -2.98 6.03
CA LYS A 28 -20.14 -3.28 7.15
C LYS A 28 -21.58 -2.81 6.93
N ARG A 29 -21.78 -1.66 6.27
CA ARG A 29 -23.10 -1.04 6.13
C ARG A 29 -23.83 -1.40 4.85
N CYS A 30 -23.11 -1.65 3.76
CA CYS A 30 -23.71 -1.73 2.45
C CYS A 30 -23.77 -3.15 1.88
N VAL A 31 -23.18 -4.15 2.56
CA VAL A 31 -23.06 -5.54 2.06
C VAL A 31 -22.54 -5.56 0.62
N ALA A 32 -21.66 -4.60 0.30
CA ALA A 32 -21.18 -4.38 -1.05
C ALA A 32 -20.15 -5.45 -1.42
N ALA A 33 -20.20 -5.93 -2.66
CA ALA A 33 -19.15 -6.77 -3.21
C ALA A 33 -17.83 -5.98 -3.24
N ILE A 34 -16.77 -6.59 -2.74
CA ILE A 34 -15.44 -5.98 -2.71
C ILE A 34 -14.59 -6.64 -3.77
N VAL A 35 -14.05 -5.80 -4.65
CA VAL A 35 -13.12 -6.21 -5.69
C VAL A 35 -11.87 -5.34 -5.63
N PHE A 36 -10.73 -5.95 -5.88
CA PHE A 36 -9.48 -5.25 -6.14
C PHE A 36 -9.28 -5.16 -7.65
N GLY A 37 -8.99 -3.97 -8.15
CA GLY A 37 -8.71 -3.72 -9.57
C GLY A 37 -7.40 -2.98 -9.74
N VAL A 38 -6.56 -3.43 -10.66
CA VAL A 38 -5.32 -2.73 -11.04
C VAL A 38 -5.13 -2.74 -12.55
N MET A 39 -4.69 -1.60 -13.07
CA MET A 39 -4.22 -1.47 -14.45
C MET A 39 -2.72 -1.69 -14.48
N HIS A 40 -2.27 -2.72 -15.20
CA HIS A 40 -0.86 -3.06 -15.35
C HIS A 40 -0.43 -2.85 -16.80
N ARG A 41 0.64 -2.08 -17.02
CA ARG A 41 1.24 -1.91 -18.36
C ARG A 41 2.32 -2.96 -18.54
N ASN A 42 2.17 -3.83 -19.55
CA ASN A 42 3.18 -4.84 -19.84
C ASN A 42 4.38 -4.25 -20.60
N GLN A 43 5.42 -5.07 -20.78
CA GLN A 43 6.65 -4.68 -21.50
C GLN A 43 6.39 -4.25 -22.95
N GLN A 44 5.32 -4.76 -23.57
CA GLN A 44 4.86 -4.39 -24.91
C GLN A 44 4.02 -3.11 -24.93
N GLN A 45 4.03 -2.33 -23.84
CA GLN A 45 3.30 -1.07 -23.69
C GLN A 45 1.77 -1.21 -23.72
N ARG A 46 1.23 -2.43 -23.61
CA ARG A 46 -0.21 -2.70 -23.58
C ARG A 46 -0.71 -2.73 -22.14
N TYR A 47 -1.92 -2.23 -21.94
CA TYR A 47 -2.57 -2.26 -20.64
C TYR A 47 -3.37 -3.54 -20.46
N LYS A 48 -3.25 -4.14 -19.28
CA LYS A 48 -4.07 -5.25 -18.80
C LYS A 48 -4.81 -4.81 -17.55
N PHE A 49 -6.13 -4.95 -17.55
CA PHE A 49 -6.93 -4.79 -16.36
C PHE A 49 -6.97 -6.12 -15.61
N ILE A 50 -6.59 -6.10 -14.34
CA ILE A 50 -6.60 -7.27 -13.47
C ILE A 50 -7.59 -7.00 -12.35
N VAL A 51 -8.53 -7.92 -12.17
CA VAL A 51 -9.55 -7.85 -11.13
C VAL A 51 -9.47 -9.11 -10.28
N THR A 52 -9.59 -8.93 -8.97
CA THR A 52 -9.58 -10.02 -7.99
C THR A 52 -10.74 -9.83 -7.02
N SER A 53 -11.52 -10.90 -6.79
CA SER A 53 -12.63 -10.87 -5.84
C SER A 53 -12.14 -10.90 -4.39
N TRP A 54 -13.00 -10.46 -3.46
CA TRP A 54 -12.75 -10.60 -2.04
C TRP A 54 -12.38 -12.03 -1.62
N ASP A 55 -13.11 -13.04 -2.10
CA ASP A 55 -12.87 -14.43 -1.70
C ASP A 55 -11.49 -14.92 -2.13
N GLU A 56 -11.02 -14.52 -3.32
CA GLU A 56 -9.68 -14.85 -3.79
C GLU A 56 -8.60 -14.12 -2.98
N MET A 57 -8.82 -12.84 -2.65
CA MET A 57 -7.91 -12.08 -1.78
C MET A 57 -7.85 -12.71 -0.38
N ALA A 58 -9.00 -12.99 0.22
CA ALA A 58 -9.13 -13.55 1.55
C ALA A 58 -8.45 -14.93 1.63
N LYS A 59 -8.64 -15.82 0.65
CA LYS A 59 -7.95 -17.12 0.60
C LYS A 59 -6.43 -16.99 0.65
N ARG A 60 -5.85 -15.98 -0.02
CA ARG A 60 -4.40 -15.77 -0.02
C ARG A 60 -3.86 -15.21 1.30
N PHE A 61 -4.68 -14.49 2.04
CA PHE A 61 -4.30 -13.80 3.28
C PHE A 61 -4.98 -14.38 4.55
N GLN A 62 -5.64 -15.53 4.43
CA GLN A 62 -6.43 -16.22 5.47
C GLN A 62 -5.64 -16.62 6.73
N ARG A 63 -4.31 -16.54 6.70
CA ARG A 63 -3.44 -16.88 7.84
C ARG A 63 -3.60 -15.95 9.05
N SER A 64 -4.23 -14.78 8.90
CA SER A 64 -4.42 -13.83 10.00
C SER A 64 -5.92 -13.60 10.23
N ARG A 65 -6.52 -14.37 11.15
CA ARG A 65 -7.96 -14.34 11.48
C ARG A 65 -8.50 -12.94 11.83
N ASP A 66 -7.64 -12.00 12.22
CA ASP A 66 -8.05 -10.69 12.72
C ASP A 66 -7.82 -9.51 11.75
N MET A 67 -7.43 -9.78 10.49
CA MET A 67 -7.20 -8.69 9.54
C MET A 67 -8.52 -8.07 9.06
N SER A 68 -8.65 -6.75 9.21
CA SER A 68 -9.73 -6.01 8.56
C SER A 68 -9.63 -6.08 7.03
N ILE A 69 -10.74 -5.91 6.34
CA ILE A 69 -10.80 -5.89 4.87
C ILE A 69 -9.82 -4.91 4.26
N GLY A 70 -9.75 -3.69 4.79
CA GLY A 70 -8.79 -2.69 4.33
C GLY A 70 -7.33 -3.17 4.46
N ALA A 71 -7.00 -3.93 5.50
CA ALA A 71 -5.68 -4.52 5.67
C ALA A 71 -5.39 -5.59 4.61
N VAL A 72 -6.35 -6.49 4.35
CA VAL A 72 -6.21 -7.52 3.31
C VAL A 72 -6.00 -6.90 1.93
N VAL A 73 -6.81 -5.90 1.57
CA VAL A 73 -6.68 -5.18 0.29
C VAL A 73 -5.32 -4.50 0.18
N LEU A 74 -4.85 -3.85 1.24
CA LEU A 74 -3.52 -3.22 1.25
C LEU A 74 -2.38 -4.23 1.15
N LYS A 75 -2.50 -5.40 1.79
CA LYS A 75 -1.51 -6.48 1.66
C LYS A 75 -1.50 -7.07 0.25
N PHE A 76 -2.66 -7.18 -0.36
CA PHE A 76 -2.77 -7.60 -1.76
C PHE A 76 -2.08 -6.58 -2.69
N LEU A 77 -2.31 -5.28 -2.47
CA LEU A 77 -1.63 -4.22 -3.21
C LEU A 77 -0.11 -4.22 -2.99
N GLU A 78 0.34 -4.37 -1.75
CA GLU A 78 1.77 -4.45 -1.39
C GLU A 78 2.47 -5.56 -2.19
N ASN A 79 1.88 -6.75 -2.25
CA ASN A 79 2.40 -7.86 -3.04
C ASN A 79 2.45 -7.54 -4.55
N TYR A 80 1.48 -6.78 -5.08
CA TYR A 80 1.51 -6.32 -6.47
C TYR A 80 2.65 -5.34 -6.74
N ILE A 81 2.87 -4.39 -5.83
CA ILE A 81 3.96 -3.42 -5.94
C ILE A 81 5.32 -4.13 -5.89
N TYR A 82 5.50 -5.12 -5.01
CA TYR A 82 6.74 -5.87 -4.95
C TYR A 82 7.04 -6.67 -6.24
N LYS A 83 6.00 -7.12 -6.95
CA LYS A 83 6.16 -7.83 -8.23
C LYS A 83 6.42 -6.90 -9.41
N HIS A 84 5.86 -5.69 -9.38
CA HIS A 84 5.91 -4.71 -10.46
C HIS A 84 6.21 -3.30 -9.94
N PRO A 85 7.38 -3.08 -9.30
CA PRO A 85 7.71 -1.78 -8.69
C PRO A 85 7.74 -0.64 -9.71
N GLU A 86 8.12 -0.92 -10.95
CA GLU A 86 8.13 0.01 -12.07
C GLU A 86 6.74 0.56 -12.44
N GLY A 87 5.68 -0.22 -12.16
CA GLY A 87 4.30 0.17 -12.42
C GLY A 87 3.70 1.08 -11.35
N TRP A 88 4.39 1.30 -10.22
CA TRP A 88 3.88 2.08 -9.11
C TRP A 88 4.22 3.58 -9.24
N TYR A 89 3.26 4.35 -9.77
CA TYR A 89 3.43 5.80 -9.99
C TYR A 89 3.55 6.65 -8.71
N GLN A 90 3.22 6.10 -7.54
CA GLN A 90 3.21 6.85 -6.28
C GLN A 90 4.50 6.73 -5.47
N TRP A 91 5.60 6.25 -6.07
CA TRP A 91 6.89 6.12 -5.37
C TRP A 91 7.35 7.44 -4.73
N LYS A 92 7.11 8.59 -5.40
CA LYS A 92 7.43 9.92 -4.85
C LYS A 92 6.66 10.25 -3.57
N LYS A 93 5.45 9.69 -3.41
CA LYS A 93 4.59 9.90 -2.22
C LYS A 93 4.86 8.87 -1.12
N TYR A 94 5.79 7.93 -1.34
CA TYR A 94 6.15 6.91 -0.36
C TYR A 94 6.63 7.52 0.96
N GLN A 95 7.43 8.59 0.91
CA GLN A 95 7.90 9.29 2.10
C GLN A 95 6.75 9.91 2.92
N ALA A 96 5.67 10.31 2.25
CA ALA A 96 4.48 10.88 2.87
C ALA A 96 3.54 9.83 3.47
N LEU A 97 3.78 8.52 3.28
CA LEU A 97 2.98 7.47 3.94
C LEU A 97 3.08 7.56 5.49
N ASN A 98 4.11 8.24 5.99
CA ASN A 98 4.34 8.52 7.41
C ASN A 98 3.47 9.65 8.00
N LEU A 99 2.51 10.23 7.25
CA LEU A 99 1.79 11.47 7.60
C LEU A 99 1.09 11.51 8.98
N PHE A 100 1.10 10.43 9.76
CA PHE A 100 0.57 10.40 11.13
C PHE A 100 1.51 9.71 12.14
N ALA A 101 2.83 9.79 11.94
CA ALA A 101 3.73 9.70 13.09
C ALA A 101 3.31 10.80 14.09
N PRO A 102 3.14 10.50 15.39
CA PRO A 102 2.87 11.56 16.36
C PRO A 102 3.98 12.59 16.23
N SER A 103 3.60 13.84 15.95
CA SER A 103 4.46 15.02 16.01
C SER A 103 5.23 14.97 17.32
N GLY A 104 6.52 14.62 17.27
CA GLY A 104 7.31 14.35 18.47
C GLY A 104 8.60 13.54 18.26
N ALA A 105 8.92 13.12 17.04
CA ALA A 105 10.28 12.68 16.72
C ALA A 105 10.86 13.66 15.72
N ASP A 106 11.81 14.48 16.17
CA ASP A 106 12.79 15.12 15.30
C ASP A 106 13.43 14.03 14.43
N VAL A 107 12.91 13.84 13.22
CA VAL A 107 13.57 13.02 12.22
C VAL A 107 14.73 13.87 11.72
N LYS A 108 15.87 13.78 12.42
CA LYS A 108 17.16 14.19 11.89
C LYS A 108 17.27 13.52 10.50
N ALA A 109 17.37 14.35 9.46
CA ALA A 109 17.44 13.89 8.09
C ALA A 109 18.45 12.72 8.01
N PRO A 110 18.10 11.57 7.41
CA PRO A 110 19.08 10.50 7.21
C PRO A 110 20.22 11.08 6.38
N ALA A 111 21.45 10.91 6.88
CA ALA A 111 22.64 11.46 6.26
C ALA A 111 22.68 11.10 4.78
N SER A 112 22.89 12.12 3.95
CA SER A 112 23.10 11.99 2.51
C SER A 112 24.13 10.90 2.25
N ILE A 113 23.76 9.88 1.48
CA ILE A 113 24.70 8.85 1.02
C ILE A 113 25.80 9.59 0.22
N PRO A 114 27.09 9.39 0.53
CA PRO A 114 28.16 10.02 -0.23
C PRO A 114 28.05 9.58 -1.69
N LEU A 115 27.82 10.56 -2.57
CA LEU A 115 27.90 10.36 -4.00
C LEU A 115 29.38 10.17 -4.33
N PHE A 116 29.80 8.93 -4.58
CA PHE A 116 31.14 8.67 -5.08
C PHE A 116 31.26 9.29 -6.48
N GLU A 117 32.07 10.34 -6.59
CA GLU A 117 32.44 10.88 -7.90
C GLU A 117 33.27 9.84 -8.67
N PRO A 118 33.01 9.65 -9.97
CA PRO A 118 33.78 8.72 -10.77
C PRO A 118 35.22 9.22 -10.92
N SER A 119 36.17 8.35 -10.62
CA SER A 119 37.60 8.60 -10.79
C SER A 119 37.91 8.83 -12.27
N THR A 120 38.28 10.05 -12.64
CA THR A 120 38.88 10.34 -13.94
C THR A 120 40.30 9.76 -13.96
N ALA A 121 40.55 8.85 -14.89
CA ALA A 121 41.88 8.37 -15.25
C ALA A 121 42.64 9.39 -16.10
#